data_AF-A0A1G1H8G5-F1
#
_entry.id   AF-A0A1G1H8G5-F1
#
_cell.length_a   1.000
_cell.length_b   1.000
_cell.length_c   1.000
_cell.angle_alpha   90.00
_cell.angle_beta   90.00
_cell.angle_gamma   90.00
#
_symmetry.space_group_name_H-M   'P 1'
#
loop_
_entity.id
_entity.type
_entity.pdbx_description
1 polymer ?
#
loop_
_entity_poly.entity_id
_entity_poly.type
_entity_poly.pdbx_seq_one_letter_code
_entity_poly.pdbx_strand_id
1 'polypeptide(L)'
;MKKDKVKVYLDTSVYNRPFDDQGQTRIRLESEAFLSIVEKAILGTISIIGSSILAYENTQNPFVHRKERVLSYLSVATRNIRLNNFIRKKALLLEDIGIDPLDALHIACAEFGGAEYFITCDDDVIKKAKKHREIVIIEVCNPLEFVLKEVFKDA
;
A
#
# COMPACT_ATOMS: atom_id res chain seq x y z
N MET A 1 17.23 -3.00 22.92
CA MET A 1 16.59 -2.16 21.88
C MET A 1 15.53 -3.00 21.18
N LYS A 2 14.27 -2.57 21.13
CA LYS A 2 13.27 -3.23 20.27
C LYS A 2 13.67 -2.94 18.82
N LYS A 3 13.79 -3.98 17.99
CA LYS A 3 13.96 -3.82 16.54
C LYS A 3 12.76 -3.01 16.03
N ASP A 4 13.02 -1.97 15.24
CA ASP A 4 11.93 -1.19 14.64
C ASP A 4 11.11 -2.10 13.72
N LYS A 5 9.78 -2.00 13.84
CA LYS A 5 8.83 -2.80 13.04
C LYS A 5 8.88 -2.31 11.60
N VAL A 6 8.84 -3.24 10.64
CA VAL A 6 8.77 -2.90 9.22
C VAL A 6 7.52 -2.06 8.97
N LYS A 7 7.69 -0.90 8.34
CA LYS A 7 6.59 0.03 8.02
C LYS A 7 6.18 -0.13 6.58
N VAL A 8 4.90 -0.36 6.36
CA VAL A 8 4.34 -0.56 5.02
C VAL A 8 3.19 0.39 4.76
N TYR A 9 3.02 0.78 3.51
CA TYR A 9 1.84 1.45 3.01
C TYR A 9 1.22 0.57 1.93
N LEU A 10 -0.07 0.27 2.06
CA LEU A 10 -0.80 -0.52 1.09
C LEU A 10 -1.66 0.40 0.24
N ASP A 11 -1.64 0.18 -1.06
CA ASP A 11 -2.53 0.85 -2.01
C ASP A 11 -3.98 0.35 -1.88
N THR A 12 -4.95 1.15 -2.31
CA THR A 12 -6.37 0.76 -2.34
C THR A 12 -6.61 -0.46 -3.22
N SER A 13 -5.81 -0.64 -4.27
CA SER A 13 -5.83 -1.85 -5.11
C SER A 13 -5.60 -3.12 -4.28
N VAL A 14 -4.74 -3.06 -3.27
CA VAL A 14 -4.39 -4.20 -2.40
C VAL A 14 -5.54 -4.48 -1.43
N TYR A 15 -6.10 -3.45 -0.81
CA TYR A 15 -7.25 -3.60 0.10
C TYR A 15 -8.48 -4.18 -0.59
N ASN A 16 -8.66 -3.89 -1.88
CA ASN A 16 -9.80 -4.41 -2.65
C ASN A 16 -9.54 -5.79 -3.27
N ARG A 17 -8.30 -6.29 -3.25
CA ARG A 17 -7.91 -7.52 -3.93
C ARG A 17 -8.76 -8.75 -3.57
N PRO A 18 -9.19 -8.94 -2.31
CA PRO A 18 -10.11 -10.03 -1.94
C PRO A 18 -11.49 -9.98 -2.60
N PHE A 19 -11.90 -8.86 -3.20
CA PHE A 19 -13.20 -8.70 -3.87
C PHE A 19 -13.09 -8.69 -5.40
N ASP A 20 -11.88 -8.77 -5.95
CA ASP A 20 -11.68 -8.97 -7.37
C ASP A 20 -12.04 -10.41 -7.76
N ASP A 21 -11.96 -10.73 -9.05
CA ASP A 21 -12.27 -12.06 -9.59
C ASP A 21 -11.29 -13.14 -9.07
N GLN A 22 -11.72 -13.84 -8.02
CA GLN A 22 -10.95 -14.94 -7.42
C GLN A 22 -10.83 -16.18 -8.33
N GLY A 23 -11.46 -16.19 -9.52
CA GLY A 23 -11.17 -17.19 -10.56
C GLY A 23 -9.72 -17.12 -11.05
N GLN A 24 -9.08 -15.96 -10.95
CA GLN A 24 -7.71 -15.74 -11.41
C GLN A 24 -6.67 -16.09 -10.33
N THR A 25 -5.72 -16.96 -10.67
CA THR A 25 -4.71 -17.45 -9.72
C THR A 25 -3.89 -16.35 -9.08
N ARG A 26 -3.45 -15.37 -9.87
CA ARG A 26 -2.69 -14.23 -9.35
C ARG A 26 -3.47 -13.45 -8.30
N ILE A 27 -4.75 -13.17 -8.57
CA ILE A 27 -5.63 -12.44 -7.67
C ILE A 27 -5.78 -13.18 -6.34
N ARG A 28 -6.04 -14.50 -6.37
CA ARG A 28 -6.12 -15.31 -5.15
C ARG A 28 -4.84 -15.23 -4.31
N LEU A 29 -3.68 -15.40 -4.95
CA LEU A 29 -2.40 -15.38 -4.25
C LEU A 29 -2.12 -13.99 -3.63
N GLU A 30 -2.40 -12.91 -4.35
CA GLU A 30 -2.26 -11.55 -3.82
C GLU A 30 -3.27 -11.25 -2.69
N SER A 31 -4.48 -11.79 -2.76
CA SER A 31 -5.48 -11.70 -1.67
C SER A 31 -4.96 -12.38 -0.39
N GLU A 32 -4.43 -13.60 -0.50
CA GLU A 32 -3.87 -14.32 0.64
C GLU A 32 -2.63 -13.60 1.22
N ALA A 33 -1.77 -13.08 0.35
CA ALA A 33 -0.63 -12.27 0.76
C ALA A 33 -1.09 -11.01 1.53
N PHE A 34 -2.11 -10.31 1.03
CA PHE A 34 -2.71 -9.18 1.73
C PHE A 34 -3.23 -9.56 3.12
N LEU A 35 -4.00 -10.66 3.24
CA LEU A 35 -4.52 -11.11 4.52
C LEU A 35 -3.40 -11.44 5.52
N SER A 36 -2.31 -12.05 5.05
CA SER A 36 -1.13 -12.30 5.87
C SER A 36 -0.46 -11.01 6.37
N ILE A 37 -0.36 -9.98 5.52
CA ILE A 37 0.16 -8.66 5.93
C ILE A 37 -0.72 -8.05 7.03
N VAL A 38 -2.05 -8.10 6.88
CA VAL A 38 -3.00 -7.60 7.88
C VAL A 38 -2.86 -8.36 9.19
N GLU A 39 -2.78 -9.70 9.15
CA GLU A 39 -2.55 -10.53 10.33
C GLU A 39 -1.26 -10.13 11.07
N LYS A 40 -0.15 -10.00 10.34
CA LYS A 40 1.14 -9.58 10.90
C LYS A 40 1.10 -8.17 11.49
N ALA A 41 0.30 -7.28 10.92
CA ALA A 41 0.06 -5.94 11.46
C ALA A 41 -0.75 -5.98 12.76
N ILE A 42 -1.80 -6.81 12.84
CA ILE A 42 -2.58 -7.04 14.07
C ILE A 42 -1.71 -7.61 15.17
N LEU A 43 -0.83 -8.57 14.85
CA LEU A 43 0.16 -9.14 15.77
C LEU A 43 1.28 -8.14 16.12
N GLY A 44 1.33 -6.99 15.46
CA GLY A 44 2.29 -5.93 15.73
C GLY A 44 3.72 -6.26 15.29
N THR A 45 3.90 -7.18 14.33
CA THR A 45 5.21 -7.45 13.71
C THR A 45 5.50 -6.52 12.53
N ILE A 46 4.44 -6.06 11.87
CA ILE A 46 4.44 -5.04 10.82
C ILE A 46 3.65 -3.82 11.32
N SER A 47 3.96 -2.63 10.80
CA SER A 47 3.20 -1.41 11.03
C SER A 47 2.63 -0.88 9.72
N ILE A 48 1.31 -0.85 9.59
CA ILE A 48 0.64 -0.28 8.42
C ILE A 48 0.46 1.24 8.60
N ILE A 49 0.88 2.01 7.60
CA ILE A 49 0.63 3.44 7.48
C ILE A 49 -0.58 3.62 6.55
N GLY A 50 -1.61 4.29 7.05
CA GLY A 50 -2.78 4.72 6.28
C GLY A 50 -2.69 6.19 5.84
N SER A 51 -3.68 6.65 5.07
CA SER A 51 -3.79 8.05 4.66
C SER A 51 -5.22 8.50 4.41
N SER A 52 -5.42 9.82 4.31
CA SER A 52 -6.66 10.40 3.84
C SER A 52 -7.01 10.04 2.39
N ILE A 53 -6.03 9.63 1.57
CA ILE A 53 -6.28 9.18 0.20
C ILE A 53 -6.97 7.83 0.20
N LEU A 54 -6.50 6.87 1.00
CA LEU A 54 -7.15 5.56 1.15
C LEU A 54 -8.61 5.71 1.61
N ALA A 55 -8.85 6.61 2.57
CA ALA A 55 -10.21 6.92 3.01
C ALA A 55 -11.04 7.49 1.86
N TYR A 56 -10.49 8.46 1.12
CA TYR A 56 -11.17 9.07 -0.03
C TYR A 56 -11.53 8.04 -1.10
N GLU A 57 -10.59 7.22 -1.58
CA GLU A 57 -10.87 6.22 -2.61
C GLU A 57 -11.87 5.16 -2.13
N ASN A 58 -11.79 4.74 -0.87
CA ASN A 58 -12.80 3.83 -0.32
C ASN A 58 -14.20 4.46 -0.32
N THR A 59 -14.34 5.78 -0.10
CA THR A 59 -15.65 6.45 -0.23
C THR A 59 -16.20 6.41 -1.67
N GLN A 60 -15.34 6.27 -2.68
CA GLN A 60 -15.75 6.21 -4.09
C GLN A 60 -16.17 4.81 -4.54
N ASN A 61 -15.97 3.77 -3.73
CA ASN A 61 -16.40 2.42 -4.07
C ASN A 61 -17.94 2.39 -4.30
N PRO A 62 -18.49 1.76 -5.34
CA PRO A 62 -19.94 1.72 -5.52
C PRO A 62 -20.62 0.70 -4.59
N PHE A 63 -19.87 -0.26 -4.05
CA PHE A 63 -20.41 -1.39 -3.29
C PHE A 63 -20.26 -1.16 -1.78
N VAL A 64 -21.38 -0.97 -1.09
CA VAL A 64 -21.42 -0.70 0.37
C VAL A 64 -20.71 -1.79 1.19
N HIS A 65 -20.95 -3.06 0.89
CA HIS A 65 -20.30 -4.17 1.59
C HIS A 65 -18.77 -4.17 1.45
N ARG A 66 -18.25 -3.73 0.29
CA ARG A 66 -16.80 -3.59 0.08
C ARG A 66 -16.26 -2.41 0.89
N LYS A 67 -16.98 -1.28 0.92
CA LYS A 67 -16.59 -0.12 1.75
C LYS A 67 -16.40 -0.49 3.20
N GLU A 68 -17.40 -1.14 3.78
CA GLU A 68 -17.40 -1.52 5.20
C GLU A 68 -16.24 -2.45 5.51
N ARG A 69 -16.01 -3.45 4.64
CA ARG A 69 -14.91 -4.39 4.84
C ARG A 69 -13.54 -3.72 4.68
N VAL A 70 -13.34 -2.92 3.64
CA VAL A 70 -12.09 -2.16 3.46
C VAL A 70 -11.87 -1.20 4.63
N LEU A 71 -12.92 -0.54 5.13
CA LEU A 71 -12.82 0.35 6.28
C LEU A 71 -12.36 -0.41 7.55
N SER A 72 -12.82 -1.66 7.73
CA SER A 72 -12.35 -2.52 8.81
C SER A 72 -10.84 -2.81 8.70
N TYR A 73 -10.32 -3.02 7.48
CA TYR A 73 -8.88 -3.22 7.27
C TYR A 73 -8.08 -1.93 7.47
N LEU A 74 -8.59 -0.78 7.00
CA LEU A 74 -7.95 0.51 7.22
C LEU A 74 -7.84 0.87 8.71
N SER A 75 -8.73 0.35 9.56
CA SER A 75 -8.67 0.57 11.01
C SER A 75 -7.46 -0.09 11.69
N VAL A 76 -6.78 -1.03 11.02
CA VAL A 76 -5.54 -1.67 11.50
C VAL A 76 -4.32 -0.73 11.39
N ALA A 77 -4.39 0.34 10.59
CA ALA A 77 -3.29 1.27 10.42
C ALA A 77 -2.89 1.93 11.75
N THR A 78 -1.59 1.92 12.06
CA THR A 78 -1.05 2.50 13.31
C THR A 78 -0.91 4.02 13.23
N ARG A 79 -0.90 4.56 12.01
CA ARG A 79 -0.78 6.00 11.73
C ARG A 79 -1.55 6.33 10.47
N ASN A 80 -2.21 7.49 10.45
CA ASN A 80 -2.91 8.01 9.28
C ASN A 80 -2.34 9.35 8.84
N ILE A 81 -1.82 9.41 7.61
CA ILE A 81 -1.24 10.60 7.01
C ILE A 81 -2.33 11.45 6.37
N ARG A 82 -2.36 12.74 6.70
CA ARG A 82 -3.22 13.72 6.01
C ARG A 82 -2.43 14.41 4.93
N LEU A 83 -3.08 14.69 3.80
CA LEU A 83 -2.49 15.50 2.75
C LEU A 83 -2.02 16.85 3.27
N ASN A 84 -0.84 17.26 2.82
CA ASN A 84 -0.26 18.55 3.09
C ASN A 84 0.54 19.02 1.86
N ASN A 85 1.10 20.22 1.93
CA ASN A 85 1.82 20.81 0.79
C ASN A 85 3.10 20.05 0.41
N PHE A 86 3.77 19.38 1.36
CA PHE A 86 4.94 18.56 1.06
C PHE A 86 4.57 17.33 0.24
N ILE A 87 3.50 16.63 0.65
CA ILE A 87 2.96 15.47 -0.06
C ILE A 87 2.51 15.86 -1.47
N ARG A 88 1.80 16.98 -1.61
CA ARG A 88 1.34 17.48 -2.94
C ARG A 88 2.51 17.80 -3.86
N LYS A 89 3.55 18.49 -3.35
CA LYS A 89 4.75 18.77 -4.14
C LYS A 89 5.47 17.50 -4.56
N LYS A 90 5.57 16.51 -3.67
CA LYS A 90 6.17 15.22 -4.01
C LYS A 90 5.35 14.47 -5.07
N ALA A 91 4.03 14.48 -4.96
CA ALA A 91 3.15 13.85 -5.95
C ALA A 91 3.35 14.46 -7.35
N LEU A 92 3.44 15.79 -7.47
CA LEU A 92 3.72 16.44 -8.76
C LEU A 92 5.06 15.99 -9.38
N LEU A 93 6.10 15.79 -8.58
CA LEU A 93 7.39 15.27 -9.08
C LEU A 93 7.27 13.81 -9.56
N LEU A 94 6.37 13.02 -8.97
CA LEU A 94 6.08 11.64 -9.38
C LEU A 94 5.22 11.63 -10.66
N GLU A 95 4.31 12.59 -10.81
CA GLU A 95 3.53 12.79 -12.04
C GLU A 95 4.44 13.13 -13.23
N ASP A 96 5.47 13.95 -13.03
CA ASP A 96 6.44 14.33 -14.09
C ASP A 96 7.22 13.13 -14.66
N ILE A 97 7.35 12.04 -13.91
CA ILE A 97 7.95 10.77 -14.38
C ILE A 97 6.91 9.76 -14.89
N GLY A 98 5.66 10.20 -15.02
CA GLY A 98 4.56 9.44 -15.63
C GLY A 98 3.82 8.51 -14.67
N ILE A 99 3.90 8.70 -13.35
CA ILE A 99 3.03 8.01 -12.38
C ILE A 99 1.70 8.74 -12.30
N ASP A 100 0.58 8.02 -12.32
CA ASP A 100 -0.75 8.64 -12.32
C ASP A 100 -1.01 9.43 -11.02
N PRO A 101 -1.83 10.51 -11.06
CA PRO A 101 -1.91 11.46 -9.94
C PRO A 101 -2.34 10.86 -8.59
N LEU A 102 -3.24 9.88 -8.60
CA LEU A 102 -3.65 9.20 -7.37
C LEU A 102 -2.51 8.33 -6.83
N ASP A 103 -1.90 7.48 -7.66
CA ASP A 103 -0.76 6.64 -7.27
C ASP A 103 0.42 7.48 -6.77
N ALA A 104 0.67 8.62 -7.41
CA ALA A 104 1.66 9.60 -6.97
C ALA A 104 1.37 10.12 -5.55
N LEU A 105 0.10 10.39 -5.22
CA LEU A 105 -0.30 10.76 -3.85
C LEU A 105 -0.14 9.60 -2.86
N HIS A 106 -0.41 8.36 -3.24
CA HIS A 106 -0.16 7.20 -2.39
C HIS A 106 1.32 7.05 -2.05
N ILE A 107 2.19 7.05 -3.07
CA ILE A 107 3.65 6.96 -2.89
C ILE A 107 4.15 8.13 -2.05
N ALA A 108 3.71 9.36 -2.33
CA ALA A 108 4.10 10.53 -1.55
C ALA A 108 3.64 10.44 -0.08
N CYS A 109 2.46 9.89 0.20
CA CYS A 109 1.99 9.62 1.56
C CYS A 109 2.81 8.53 2.25
N ALA A 110 3.17 7.47 1.52
CA ALA A 110 4.01 6.38 2.01
C ALA A 110 5.39 6.90 2.41
N GLU A 111 6.05 7.66 1.52
CA GLU A 111 7.36 8.29 1.79
C GLU A 111 7.27 9.26 2.98
N PHE A 112 6.29 10.17 2.99
CA PHE A 112 6.11 11.12 4.09
C PHE A 112 5.81 10.42 5.44
N GLY A 113 5.09 9.30 5.38
CA GLY A 113 4.79 8.46 6.54
C GLY A 113 6.00 7.70 7.09
N GLY A 114 7.10 7.64 6.32
CA GLY A 114 8.28 6.85 6.63
C GLY A 114 8.05 5.35 6.41
N ALA A 115 7.23 4.98 5.42
CA ALA A 115 7.12 3.59 4.98
C ALA A 115 8.45 3.14 4.36
N GLU A 116 8.79 1.88 4.55
CA GLU A 116 9.90 1.22 3.85
C GLU A 116 9.41 0.61 2.54
N TYR A 117 8.14 0.16 2.54
CA TYR A 117 7.48 -0.47 1.40
C TYR A 117 6.20 0.27 1.01
N PHE A 118 6.03 0.52 -0.28
CA PHE A 118 4.74 0.79 -0.91
C PHE A 118 4.30 -0.46 -1.68
N ILE A 119 3.13 -0.98 -1.35
CA ILE A 119 2.62 -2.24 -1.88
C ILE A 119 1.38 -1.95 -2.73
N THR A 120 1.44 -2.31 -4.01
CA THR A 120 0.34 -2.11 -4.99
C THR A 120 0.16 -3.36 -5.85
N CYS A 121 -1.04 -3.53 -6.43
CA CYS A 121 -1.31 -4.57 -7.43
C CYS A 121 -1.10 -4.05 -8.86
N ASP A 122 -0.72 -2.78 -9.04
CA ASP A 122 -0.47 -2.17 -10.34
C ASP A 122 0.99 -2.41 -10.81
N ASP A 123 1.15 -3.23 -11.85
CA ASP A 123 2.46 -3.56 -12.42
C ASP A 123 3.15 -2.37 -13.07
N ASP A 124 2.40 -1.45 -13.66
CA ASP A 124 2.94 -0.27 -14.31
C ASP A 124 3.49 0.71 -13.27
N VAL A 125 2.80 0.89 -12.14
CA VAL A 125 3.31 1.66 -11.00
C VAL A 125 4.61 1.03 -10.47
N ILE A 126 4.63 -0.28 -10.25
CA ILE A 126 5.84 -1.00 -9.80
C ILE A 126 7.01 -0.79 -10.78
N LYS A 127 6.74 -0.92 -12.08
CA LYS A 127 7.75 -0.76 -13.13
C LYS A 127 8.29 0.66 -13.20
N LYS A 128 7.41 1.68 -13.20
CA LYS A 128 7.78 3.10 -13.23
C LYS A 128 8.59 3.47 -11.98
N ALA A 129 8.15 3.06 -10.80
CA ALA A 129 8.87 3.30 -9.54
C ALA A 129 10.26 2.65 -9.54
N LYS A 130 10.38 1.39 -9.99
CA LYS A 130 11.68 0.69 -10.10
C LYS A 130 12.61 1.34 -11.12
N LYS A 131 12.08 1.98 -12.17
CA LYS A 131 12.86 2.71 -13.18
C LYS A 131 13.40 4.05 -12.65
N HIS A 132 12.68 4.69 -11.73
CA HIS A 132 12.96 6.04 -11.24
C HIS A 132 13.33 6.05 -9.74
N ARG A 133 14.30 5.22 -9.34
CA ARG A 133 14.73 5.08 -7.93
C ARG A 133 15.40 6.32 -7.35
N GLU A 134 15.86 7.23 -8.21
CA GLU A 134 16.37 8.54 -7.84
C GLU A 134 15.27 9.47 -7.30
N ILE A 135 14.02 9.23 -7.69
CA ILE A 135 12.85 9.99 -7.23
C ILE A 135 12.03 9.16 -6.25
N VAL A 136 11.72 7.89 -6.53
CA VAL A 136 10.99 7.01 -5.61
C VAL A 136 11.98 6.33 -4.67
N ILE A 137 12.01 6.78 -3.41
CA ILE A 137 13.06 6.39 -2.45
C ILE A 137 12.67 5.21 -1.54
N ILE A 138 11.45 4.69 -1.70
CA ILE A 138 10.93 3.53 -0.97
C ILE A 138 10.82 2.32 -1.89
N GLU A 139 10.80 1.12 -1.31
CA GLU A 139 10.67 -0.09 -2.10
C GLU A 139 9.23 -0.28 -2.59
N VAL A 140 9.04 -0.42 -3.90
CA VAL A 140 7.72 -0.64 -4.51
C VAL A 140 7.60 -2.06 -5.04
N CYS A 141 6.58 -2.79 -4.60
CA CYS A 141 6.38 -4.19 -4.94
C CYS A 141 4.90 -4.62 -4.83
N ASN A 142 4.60 -5.83 -5.30
CA ASN A 142 3.28 -6.43 -5.10
C ASN A 142 3.17 -7.18 -3.76
N PRO A 143 1.96 -7.53 -3.30
CA PRO A 143 1.77 -8.20 -2.01
C PRO A 143 2.58 -9.49 -1.83
N LEU A 144 2.69 -10.30 -2.88
CA LEU A 144 3.44 -11.56 -2.85
C LEU A 144 4.95 -11.32 -2.71
N GLU A 145 5.50 -10.39 -3.49
CA GLU A 145 6.90 -9.98 -3.39
C GLU A 145 7.24 -9.52 -1.96
N PHE A 146 6.35 -8.73 -1.34
CA PHE A 146 6.55 -8.28 0.03
C PHE A 146 6.53 -9.43 1.03
N VAL A 147 5.53 -10.32 0.96
CA VAL A 147 5.40 -11.45 1.88
C VAL A 147 6.60 -12.40 1.78
N LEU A 148 7.06 -12.71 0.57
CA LEU A 148 8.26 -13.51 0.35
C LEU A 148 9.52 -12.85 0.93
N LYS A 149 9.61 -11.53 0.83
CA LYS A 149 10.75 -10.78 1.35
C LYS A 149 10.73 -10.71 2.86
N GLU A 150 9.63 -10.33 3.50
CA GLU A 150 9.61 -9.88 4.90
C GLU A 150 8.82 -10.80 5.86
N VAL A 151 7.82 -11.53 5.36
CA VAL A 151 6.93 -12.33 6.20
C VAL A 151 7.46 -13.75 6.39
N PHE A 152 8.14 -14.29 5.38
CA PHE A 152 8.73 -15.63 5.40
C PHE A 152 10.25 -15.65 5.58
N LYS A 153 10.89 -14.56 6.04
CA LYS A 153 12.35 -14.56 6.31
C LYS A 153 12.81 -15.63 7.29
N ASP A 154 11.91 -16.03 8.20
CA ASP A 154 12.18 -16.97 9.29
C ASP A 154 11.37 -18.28 9.16
N ALA A 155 10.81 -18.56 7.99
CA ALA A 155 9.98 -19.75 7.72
C ALA A 155 10.81 -20.96 7.26
#